data_AF-A0A969AUG0-F1
#
_entry.id   AF-A0A969AUG0-F1
#
_cell.length_a   1.000
_cell.length_b   1.000
_cell.length_c   1.000
_cell.angle_alpha   90.00
_cell.angle_beta   90.00
_cell.angle_gamma   90.00
#
_symmetry.space_group_name_H-M   'P 1'
#
loop_
_entity.id
_entity.type
_entity.pdbx_description
1 polymer ?
#
loop_
_entity_poly.entity_id
_entity_poly.type
_entity_poly.pdbx_seq_one_letter_code
_entity_poly.pdbx_strand_id
1 'polypeptide(L)'
;MKTTDSKQNLMEFAQRLDSIDFGPIAYKLIHTEEAQAWSYEKAKGAIAQYRQFLCLVYLYPNKQIIPSREVDDVWHTHILDTAKYREDCDLLFGDYLDHWPYLDRSNPEEQLALEDAFAETQRLWAQHFNVYQYGTPEKNEGKS
;
A
#
# COMPACT_ATOMS: atom_id res chain seq x y z
N MET A 1 -32.58 5.41 6.89
CA MET A 1 -31.76 6.60 6.55
C MET A 1 -30.43 6.50 7.29
N LYS A 2 -29.33 6.07 6.63
CA LYS A 2 -27.91 6.25 7.05
C LYS A 2 -26.97 5.86 5.89
N THR A 3 -27.08 6.52 4.75
CA THR A 3 -26.13 6.37 3.62
C THR A 3 -25.18 7.57 3.49
N THR A 4 -25.40 8.61 4.31
CA THR A 4 -24.65 9.88 4.29
C THR A 4 -23.30 9.79 5.00
N ASP A 5 -23.14 8.93 6.02
CA ASP A 5 -21.91 8.77 6.81
C ASP A 5 -20.72 8.27 5.98
N SER A 6 -20.93 7.26 5.13
CA SER A 6 -19.82 6.55 4.47
C SER A 6 -19.10 7.39 3.41
N LYS A 7 -19.85 8.19 2.65
CA LYS A 7 -19.28 9.08 1.63
C LYS A 7 -18.58 10.28 2.24
N GLN A 8 -19.14 10.83 3.31
CA GLN A 8 -18.53 11.94 4.03
C GLN A 8 -17.17 11.53 4.63
N ASN A 9 -17.14 10.37 5.29
CA ASN A 9 -15.92 9.82 5.88
C ASN A 9 -14.82 9.55 4.84
N LEU A 10 -15.19 9.04 3.66
CA LEU A 10 -14.23 8.84 2.56
C LEU A 10 -13.68 10.16 2.01
N MET A 11 -14.52 11.20 1.91
CA MET A 11 -14.09 12.51 1.44
C MET A 11 -13.13 13.17 2.43
N GLU A 12 -13.39 13.05 3.74
CA GLU A 12 -12.50 13.51 4.80
C GLU A 12 -11.19 12.73 4.85
N PHE A 13 -11.22 11.41 4.62
CA PHE A 13 -10.01 10.62 4.48
C PHE A 13 -9.18 11.07 3.26
N ALA A 14 -9.82 11.26 2.11
CA ALA A 14 -9.15 11.73 0.89
C ALA A 14 -8.48 13.09 1.11
N GLN A 15 -9.14 14.03 1.80
CA GLN A 15 -8.56 15.33 2.14
C GLN A 15 -7.32 15.21 3.02
N ARG A 16 -7.34 14.33 4.03
CA ARG A 16 -6.17 14.06 4.88
C ARG A 16 -5.04 13.44 4.05
N LEU A 17 -5.34 12.46 3.20
CA LEU A 17 -4.37 11.85 2.30
C LEU A 17 -3.77 12.84 1.28
N ASP A 18 -4.55 13.81 0.81
CA ASP A 18 -4.08 14.91 -0.05
C ASP A 18 -3.12 15.86 0.66
N SER A 19 -3.18 15.95 1.99
CA SER A 19 -2.27 16.77 2.79
C SER A 19 -0.92 16.10 3.11
N ILE A 20 -0.79 14.78 2.89
CA ILE A 20 0.47 14.05 3.12
C ILE A 20 1.52 14.46 2.08
N ASP A 21 2.66 14.96 2.55
CA ASP A 21 3.82 15.20 1.71
C ASP A 21 4.60 13.90 1.45
N PHE A 22 4.49 13.38 0.22
CA PHE A 22 5.24 12.21 -0.26
C PHE A 22 6.60 12.57 -0.90
N GLY A 23 6.97 13.85 -0.92
CA GLY A 23 8.22 14.34 -1.51
C GLY A 23 9.48 13.69 -0.93
N PRO A 24 9.64 13.56 0.40
CA PRO A 24 10.79 12.89 1.00
C PRO A 24 10.91 11.42 0.58
N ILE A 25 9.78 10.71 0.48
CA ILE A 25 9.73 9.30 0.06
C ILE A 25 10.15 9.19 -1.40
N ALA A 26 9.59 10.03 -2.28
CA ALA A 26 9.97 10.09 -3.69
C ALA A 26 11.47 10.40 -3.86
N TYR A 27 11.97 11.37 -3.11
CA TYR A 27 13.38 11.75 -3.12
C TYR A 27 14.27 10.57 -2.76
N LYS A 28 13.94 9.83 -1.69
CA LYS A 28 14.73 8.69 -1.24
C LYS A 28 14.72 7.54 -2.26
N LEU A 29 13.58 7.24 -2.88
CA LEU A 29 13.47 6.20 -3.92
C LEU A 29 14.28 6.54 -5.18
N ILE A 30 14.34 7.81 -5.55
CA ILE A 30 15.06 8.28 -6.74
C ILE A 30 16.56 8.40 -6.49
N HIS A 31 16.98 8.75 -5.27
CA HIS A 31 18.38 9.05 -4.94
C HIS A 31 19.00 8.02 -3.98
N THR A 32 18.49 6.78 -3.96
CA THR A 32 19.06 5.72 -3.11
C THR A 32 20.45 5.32 -3.59
N GLU A 33 21.34 4.98 -2.65
CA GLU A 33 22.67 4.42 -2.92
C GLU A 33 22.62 2.91 -3.20
N GLU A 34 21.44 2.30 -3.06
CA GLU A 34 21.22 0.90 -3.42
C GLU A 34 21.27 0.70 -4.94
N ALA A 35 21.48 -0.54 -5.37
CA ALA A 35 21.81 -0.91 -6.75
C ALA A 35 20.78 -0.48 -7.83
N GLN A 36 19.61 0.04 -7.44
CA GLN A 36 18.56 0.39 -8.39
C GLN A 36 17.77 1.63 -7.97
N ALA A 37 18.36 2.81 -8.16
CA ALA A 37 17.64 4.08 -8.12
C ALA A 37 16.44 4.09 -9.08
N TRP A 38 15.30 4.63 -8.63
CA TRP A 38 14.10 4.70 -9.45
C TRP A 38 14.09 5.94 -10.36
N SER A 39 13.46 5.81 -11.53
CA SER A 39 13.12 6.99 -12.33
C SER A 39 12.01 7.79 -11.64
N TYR A 40 11.94 9.09 -11.95
CA TYR A 40 10.87 9.96 -11.45
C TYR A 40 9.47 9.42 -11.80
N GLU A 41 9.26 8.97 -13.03
CA GLU A 41 7.96 8.42 -13.45
C GLU A 41 7.59 7.14 -12.71
N LYS A 42 8.57 6.27 -12.42
CA LYS A 42 8.34 5.07 -11.61
C LYS A 42 7.93 5.43 -10.18
N ALA A 43 8.68 6.32 -9.53
CA ALA A 43 8.37 6.78 -8.17
C ALA A 43 6.99 7.44 -8.08
N LYS A 44 6.67 8.31 -9.04
CA LYS A 44 5.37 8.96 -9.15
C LYS A 44 4.23 7.94 -9.33
N GLY A 45 4.40 6.97 -10.22
CA GLY A 45 3.40 5.92 -10.46
C GLY A 45 3.17 5.02 -9.24
N ALA A 46 4.25 4.62 -8.56
CA ALA A 46 4.17 3.79 -7.36
C ALA A 46 3.56 4.54 -6.17
N ILE A 47 3.89 5.83 -5.97
CA ILE A 47 3.27 6.66 -4.93
C ILE A 47 1.78 6.84 -5.19
N ALA A 48 1.36 7.01 -6.45
CA ALA A 48 -0.06 7.04 -6.79
C ALA A 48 -0.77 5.72 -6.41
N GLN A 49 -0.14 4.57 -6.65
CA GLN A 49 -0.66 3.28 -6.20
C GLN A 49 -0.62 3.13 -4.67
N TYR A 50 0.40 3.65 -3.99
CA TYR A 50 0.46 3.63 -2.52
C TYR A 50 -0.68 4.43 -1.89
N ARG A 51 -1.05 5.57 -2.46
CA ARG A 51 -2.25 6.32 -2.05
C ARG A 51 -3.53 5.50 -2.21
N GLN A 52 -3.66 4.78 -3.32
CA GLN A 52 -4.78 3.85 -3.55
C GLN A 52 -4.81 2.71 -2.52
N PHE A 53 -3.64 2.16 -2.18
CA PHE A 53 -3.49 1.16 -1.13
C PHE A 53 -3.97 1.67 0.23
N LEU A 54 -3.54 2.87 0.65
CA LEU A 54 -3.99 3.49 1.91
C LEU A 54 -5.52 3.69 1.96
N CYS A 55 -6.13 4.06 0.83
CA CYS A 55 -7.60 4.12 0.71
C CYS A 55 -8.26 2.75 0.92
N LEU A 56 -7.71 1.67 0.36
CA LEU A 56 -8.25 0.32 0.56
C LEU A 56 -8.10 -0.14 2.01
N VAL A 57 -6.97 0.13 2.66
CA VAL A 57 -6.77 -0.16 4.09
C VAL A 57 -7.83 0.56 4.93
N TYR A 58 -8.08 1.84 4.66
CA TYR A 58 -9.10 2.62 5.36
C TYR A 58 -10.53 2.10 5.14
N LEU A 59 -10.87 1.75 3.89
CA LEU A 59 -12.21 1.27 3.55
C LEU A 59 -12.50 -0.14 4.07
N TYR A 60 -11.46 -0.95 4.27
CA TYR A 60 -11.58 -2.37 4.62
C TYR A 60 -10.68 -2.75 5.80
N PRO A 61 -10.87 -2.17 6.99
CA PRO A 61 -9.99 -2.37 8.15
C PRO A 61 -9.97 -3.83 8.66
N ASN A 62 -10.97 -4.64 8.29
CA ASN A 62 -11.07 -6.06 8.67
C ASN A 62 -10.58 -7.01 7.56
N LYS A 63 -9.98 -6.50 6.49
CA LYS A 63 -9.42 -7.30 5.39
C LYS A 63 -7.92 -7.13 5.35
N GLN A 64 -7.23 -8.22 5.04
CA GLN A 64 -5.81 -8.16 4.72
C GLN A 64 -5.64 -7.62 3.30
N ILE A 65 -5.19 -6.37 3.19
CA ILE A 65 -4.90 -5.72 1.91
C ILE A 65 -3.44 -5.97 1.55
N ILE A 66 -3.19 -6.64 0.43
CA ILE A 66 -1.85 -7.05 0.01
C ILE A 66 -1.27 -6.04 -0.98
N PRO A 67 -0.17 -5.34 -0.65
CA PRO A 67 0.48 -4.41 -1.59
C PRO A 67 1.21 -5.16 -2.72
N SER A 68 1.39 -4.51 -3.85
CA SER A 68 2.32 -4.92 -4.90
C SER A 68 3.74 -4.63 -4.42
N ARG A 69 4.73 -5.22 -5.08
CA ARG A 69 6.13 -4.97 -4.75
C ARG A 69 6.50 -3.49 -4.74
N GLU A 70 6.07 -2.73 -5.75
CA GLU A 70 6.39 -1.29 -5.82
C GLU A 70 5.68 -0.48 -4.73
N VAL A 71 4.45 -0.85 -4.37
CA VAL A 71 3.71 -0.22 -3.27
C VAL A 71 4.36 -0.56 -1.93
N ASP A 72 4.80 -1.80 -1.75
CA ASP A 72 5.49 -2.27 -0.56
C ASP A 72 6.86 -1.58 -0.40
N ASP A 73 7.61 -1.37 -1.49
CA ASP A 73 8.87 -0.61 -1.48
C ASP A 73 8.65 0.86 -1.06
N VAL A 74 7.58 1.50 -1.55
CA VAL A 74 7.19 2.85 -1.12
C VAL A 74 6.82 2.85 0.36
N TRP A 75 6.05 1.86 0.80
CA TRP A 75 5.60 1.75 2.19
C TRP A 75 6.78 1.51 3.14
N HIS A 76 7.71 0.61 2.80
CA HIS A 76 8.96 0.42 3.53
C HIS A 76 9.76 1.71 3.65
N THR A 77 9.90 2.45 2.55
CA THR A 77 10.59 3.75 2.56
C THR A 77 9.90 4.73 3.49
N HIS A 78 8.57 4.74 3.52
CA HIS A 78 7.80 5.56 4.45
C HIS A 78 8.04 5.14 5.91
N ILE A 79 7.98 3.85 6.23
CA ILE A 79 8.22 3.30 7.59
C ILE A 79 9.61 3.69 8.12
N LEU A 80 10.63 3.71 7.26
CA LEU A 80 12.01 4.08 7.64
C LEU A 80 12.12 5.53 8.13
N ASP A 81 11.24 6.43 7.68
CA ASP A 81 11.07 7.75 8.28
C ASP A 81 10.09 7.66 9.48
N THR A 82 10.54 6.99 10.54
CA THR A 82 9.69 6.54 11.64
C THR A 82 8.86 7.63 12.33
N ALA A 83 9.37 8.86 12.41
CA ALA A 83 8.65 9.99 13.00
C ALA A 83 7.51 10.44 12.08
N LYS A 84 7.83 10.69 10.81
CA LYS A 84 6.83 11.06 9.79
C LYS A 84 5.77 9.97 9.62
N TYR A 85 6.19 8.71 9.57
CA TYR A 85 5.26 7.59 9.40
C TYR A 85 4.25 7.51 10.54
N ARG A 86 4.69 7.75 11.78
CA ARG A 86 3.80 7.77 12.95
C ARG A 86 2.80 8.92 12.87
N GLU A 87 3.25 10.12 12.53
CA GLU A 87 2.39 11.31 12.38
C GLU A 87 1.37 11.13 11.24
N ASP A 88 1.82 10.62 10.10
CA ASP A 88 0.96 10.37 8.94
C ASP A 88 -0.06 9.26 9.24
N CYS A 89 0.32 8.20 9.99
CA CYS A 89 -0.61 7.16 10.43
C CYS A 89 -1.67 7.69 11.40
N ASP A 90 -1.27 8.49 12.39
CA ASP A 90 -2.20 9.13 13.33
C ASP A 90 -3.19 10.04 12.58
N LEU A 91 -2.68 10.84 11.62
CA LEU A 91 -3.53 11.69 10.80
C LEU A 91 -4.54 10.88 9.98
N LEU A 92 -4.11 9.80 9.33
CA LEU A 92 -4.95 9.04 8.41
C LEU A 92 -5.90 8.07 9.12
N PHE A 93 -5.39 7.33 10.09
CA PHE A 93 -6.06 6.19 10.72
C PHE A 93 -6.40 6.42 12.19
N GLY A 94 -5.79 7.41 12.85
CA GLY A 94 -5.88 7.61 14.30
C GLY A 94 -5.14 6.54 15.11
N ASP A 95 -4.34 5.71 14.44
CA ASP A 95 -3.50 4.66 15.03
C ASP A 95 -2.36 4.32 14.07
N TYR A 96 -1.35 3.62 14.56
CA TYR A 96 -0.24 3.11 13.76
C TYR A 96 -0.71 1.99 12.83
N LEU A 97 -0.38 2.09 11.54
CA LEU A 97 -0.63 1.01 10.60
C LEU A 97 0.55 0.03 10.67
N ASP A 98 0.33 -1.13 11.29
CA ASP A 98 1.36 -2.15 11.41
C ASP A 98 1.71 -2.79 10.05
N HIS A 99 3.01 -3.01 9.82
CA HIS A 99 3.53 -3.79 8.70
C HIS A 99 4.06 -5.13 9.21
N TRP A 100 3.59 -6.22 8.61
CA TRP A 100 4.05 -7.58 8.92
C TRP A 100 4.86 -8.13 7.73
N PRO A 101 6.20 -8.00 7.76
CA PRO A 101 7.05 -8.39 6.64
C PRO A 101 7.22 -9.91 6.52
N TYR A 102 6.82 -10.66 7.54
CA TYR A 102 6.99 -12.10 7.61
C TYR A 102 5.70 -12.77 7.16
N LEU A 103 5.70 -13.23 5.92
CA LEU A 103 4.72 -14.20 5.44
C LEU A 103 5.37 -15.58 5.53
N ASP A 104 4.89 -16.44 6.44
CA ASP A 104 5.38 -17.81 6.52
C ASP A 104 4.80 -18.64 5.37
N ARG A 105 5.52 -18.63 4.25
CA ARG A 105 5.16 -19.42 3.06
C ARG A 105 5.49 -20.90 3.21
N SER A 106 6.04 -21.33 4.34
CA SER A 106 6.28 -22.76 4.61
C SER A 106 5.03 -23.47 5.13
N ASN A 107 4.04 -22.72 5.61
CA ASN A 107 2.72 -23.23 5.99
C ASN A 107 1.75 -23.18 4.79
N PRO A 108 1.29 -24.33 4.25
CA PRO A 108 0.37 -24.36 3.11
C PRO A 108 -0.97 -23.66 3.35
N GLU A 109 -1.48 -23.67 4.58
CA GLU A 109 -2.76 -23.01 4.91
C GLU A 109 -2.62 -21.48 4.88
N GLU A 110 -1.52 -20.95 5.43
CA GLU A 110 -1.22 -19.52 5.36
C GLU A 110 -0.93 -19.07 3.93
N GLN A 111 -0.25 -19.90 3.13
CA GLN A 111 -0.03 -19.61 1.72
C GLN A 111 -1.36 -19.47 0.95
N LEU A 112 -2.31 -20.40 1.15
CA LEU A 112 -3.63 -20.30 0.52
C LEU A 112 -4.39 -19.05 0.97
N ALA A 113 -4.36 -18.73 2.26
CA ALA A 113 -4.99 -17.52 2.78
C ALA A 113 -4.40 -16.23 2.17
N LEU A 114 -3.10 -16.21 1.91
CA LEU A 114 -2.43 -15.09 1.25
C LEU A 114 -2.80 -14.96 -0.23
N GLU A 115 -2.92 -16.08 -0.93
CA GLU A 115 -3.38 -16.10 -2.32
C GLU A 115 -4.81 -15.56 -2.43
N ASP A 116 -5.70 -15.97 -1.51
CA ASP A 116 -7.07 -15.45 -1.42
C ASP A 116 -7.11 -13.96 -1.09
N ALA A 117 -6.31 -13.50 -0.11
CA ALA A 117 -6.20 -12.09 0.25
C ALA A 117 -5.66 -11.23 -0.90
N PHE A 118 -4.70 -11.75 -1.67
CA PHE A 118 -4.18 -11.08 -2.87
C PHE A 118 -5.26 -10.97 -3.96
N ALA A 119 -5.97 -12.06 -4.25
CA ALA A 119 -7.07 -12.05 -5.22
C ALA A 119 -8.19 -11.09 -4.82
N GLU A 120 -8.53 -11.04 -3.53
CA GLU A 120 -9.50 -10.08 -3.00
C GLU A 120 -9.01 -8.64 -3.12
N THR A 121 -7.74 -8.37 -2.80
CA THR A 121 -7.14 -7.03 -2.96
C THR A 121 -7.24 -6.56 -4.41
N GLN A 122 -6.95 -7.43 -5.38
CA GLN A 122 -7.10 -7.11 -6.80
C GLN A 122 -8.54 -6.78 -7.19
N ARG A 123 -9.54 -7.52 -6.68
CA ARG A 123 -10.96 -7.22 -6.93
C ARG A 123 -11.35 -5.85 -6.36
N LEU A 124 -10.95 -5.57 -5.13
CA LEU A 124 -11.21 -4.29 -4.48
C LEU A 124 -10.56 -3.13 -5.24
N TRP A 125 -9.33 -3.33 -5.71
CA TRP A 125 -8.63 -2.34 -6.51
C TRP A 125 -9.37 -2.02 -7.81
N ALA A 126 -9.80 -3.05 -8.54
CA ALA A 126 -10.56 -2.90 -9.77
C ALA A 126 -11.91 -2.20 -9.52
N GLN A 127 -12.57 -2.54 -8.42
CA GLN A 127 -13.86 -1.95 -8.01
C GLN A 127 -13.75 -0.44 -7.74
N HIS A 128 -12.68 0.02 -7.09
CA HIS A 128 -12.56 1.41 -6.64
C HIS A 128 -11.85 2.34 -7.62
N PHE A 129 -10.86 1.83 -8.36
CA PHE A 129 -9.97 2.66 -9.17
C PHE A 129 -10.14 2.44 -10.67
N ASN A 130 -11.02 1.52 -11.07
CA ASN A 130 -11.36 1.24 -12.47
C ASN A 130 -10.12 0.93 -13.35
N VAL A 131 -9.10 0.30 -12.75
CA VAL A 131 -7.87 -0.14 -13.41
C VAL A 131 -7.74 -1.67 -13.34
N TYR A 132 -7.55 -2.30 -14.50
CA TYR A 132 -7.22 -3.72 -14.62
C TYR A 132 -5.72 -3.87 -14.80
N GLN A 133 -4.92 -3.60 -13.76
CA GLN A 133 -3.52 -4.07 -13.70
C GLN A 133 -2.92 -3.73 -12.33
N TYR A 134 -2.88 -4.73 -11.46
CA TYR A 134 -1.97 -4.77 -10.33
C TYR A 134 -0.88 -5.80 -10.66
N GLY A 135 0.39 -5.42 -10.51
CA GLY A 135 1.54 -6.22 -10.93
C GLY A 135 1.48 -7.68 -10.47
N THR A 136 1.92 -8.59 -11.33
CA THR A 136 1.97 -10.03 -11.07
C THR A 136 3.00 -10.35 -9.97
N PRO A 137 2.72 -11.28 -9.04
CA PRO A 137 3.76 -11.83 -8.17
C PRO A 137 4.82 -12.52 -9.03
N GLU A 138 6.10 -12.20 -8.83
CA GLU A 138 7.20 -12.96 -9.43
C GLU A 138 7.12 -14.42 -8.98
N LYS A 139 6.97 -15.33 -9.96
CA LYS A 139 7.34 -16.74 -9.75
C LYS A 139 8.86 -16.76 -9.61
N ASN A 140 9.36 -17.03 -8.41
CA ASN A 140 10.76 -17.45 -8.27
C ASN A 140 10.88 -18.85 -8.86
N GLU A 141 11.28 -18.93 -10.13
CA GLU A 141 11.86 -20.17 -10.66
C GLU A 141 13.14 -20.44 -9.88
N GLY A 142 13.07 -21.45 -9.02
CA GLY A 142 14.18 -21.88 -8.19
C GLY A 142 15.43 -22.12 -9.04
N LYS A 143 16.47 -21.34 -8.78
CA LYS A 143 17.83 -21.75 -9.13
C LYS A 143 18.22 -22.86 -8.16
N SER A 144 18.14 -24.09 -8.63
CA SER A 144 19.00 -25.19 -8.18
C SER A 144 20.13 -25.40 -9.18
#